data_AF-A0A2E7G1M6-F1
#
_entry.id   AF-A0A2E7G1M6-F1
#
_cell.length_a   1.000
_cell.length_b   1.000
_cell.length_c   1.000
_cell.angle_alpha   90.00
_cell.angle_beta   90.00
_cell.angle_gamma   90.00
#
_symmetry.space_group_name_H-M   'P 1'
#
loop_
_entity.id
_entity.type
_entity.pdbx_description
1 polymer ?
#
loop_
_entity_poly.entity_id
_entity_poly.type
_entity_poly.pdbx_seq_one_letter_code
_entity_poly.pdbx_strand_id
1 'polypeptide(L)'
;MNIESSDAIIENPTWQEAIDKQDFSHKGRYIAELLGLWILLLGCWAIYRLVSLPYIEPIWSMKFYLAQVIFQPIIFLVPIFLYWKFVRKQTATPVRFFPENSSKSSFVFWALVLGIILIIVEYILHFIRSYAIFNSGLFGDTNLEFEFGFLDTESWSHYLVMALTNLLIVAIVEEFVFRGFFQNQFEKVLPKWQSLALASILFGLIHLPIAIFVYEFEGYG
;
A
#
# COMPACT_ATOMS: atom_id res chain seq x y z
N MET A 1 56.51 -16.62 23.05
CA MET A 1 55.39 -17.29 22.35
C MET A 1 54.13 -16.55 22.75
N ASN A 2 53.80 -15.47 22.04
CA ASN A 2 52.56 -14.72 22.23
C ASN A 2 51.68 -15.01 21.02
N ILE A 3 50.51 -15.59 21.27
CA ILE A 3 49.50 -15.89 20.27
C ILE A 3 48.64 -14.63 20.17
N GLU A 4 48.83 -13.84 19.12
CA GLU A 4 47.87 -12.80 18.74
C GLU A 4 46.67 -13.51 18.13
N SER A 5 45.54 -13.52 18.84
CA SER A 5 44.24 -13.84 18.25
C SER A 5 43.82 -12.67 17.37
N SER A 6 44.04 -12.79 16.05
CA SER A 6 43.37 -11.91 15.10
C SER A 6 41.89 -12.27 15.10
N ASP A 7 41.12 -11.61 15.96
CA ASP A 7 39.68 -11.52 15.80
C ASP A 7 39.44 -10.73 14.52
N ALA A 8 39.31 -11.46 13.41
CA ALA A 8 38.82 -10.92 12.16
C ALA A 8 37.43 -10.35 12.45
N ILE A 9 37.33 -9.04 12.53
CA ILE A 9 36.07 -8.31 12.48
C ILE A 9 35.47 -8.68 11.13
N ILE A 10 34.54 -9.64 11.12
CA ILE A 10 33.69 -9.91 9.97
C ILE A 10 32.78 -8.69 9.88
N GLU A 11 33.23 -7.65 9.16
CA GLU A 11 32.37 -6.55 8.81
C GLU A 11 31.18 -7.13 8.06
N ASN A 12 29.99 -7.05 8.67
CA ASN A 12 28.77 -7.43 8.00
C ASN A 12 28.67 -6.55 6.75
N PRO A 13 28.53 -7.14 5.54
CA PRO A 13 28.44 -6.36 4.33
C PRO A 13 27.32 -5.34 4.48
N THR A 14 27.58 -4.13 4.02
CA THR A 14 26.55 -3.09 3.95
C THR A 14 25.40 -3.58 3.09
N TRP A 15 24.21 -3.01 3.30
CA TRP A 15 23.02 -3.36 2.52
C TRP A 15 23.26 -3.29 1.01
N GLN A 16 24.05 -2.33 0.54
CA GLN A 16 24.48 -2.20 -0.85
C GLN A 16 25.33 -3.38 -1.31
N GLU A 17 26.34 -3.79 -0.54
CA GLU A 17 27.26 -4.87 -0.91
C GLU A 17 26.58 -6.26 -0.94
N ALA A 18 25.56 -6.46 -0.10
CA ALA A 18 24.73 -7.67 -0.15
C ALA A 18 23.83 -7.72 -1.40
N ILE A 19 23.47 -6.55 -1.96
CA ILE A 19 22.65 -6.40 -3.16
C ILE A 19 23.51 -6.48 -4.43
N ASP A 20 24.70 -5.88 -4.43
CA ASP A 20 25.60 -5.84 -5.60
C ASP A 20 26.16 -7.23 -5.98
N LYS A 21 26.11 -8.21 -5.09
CA LYS A 21 26.44 -9.62 -5.39
C LYS A 21 25.34 -10.37 -6.16
N GLN A 22 24.20 -9.76 -6.46
CA GLN A 22 23.15 -10.42 -7.24
C GLN A 22 23.43 -10.34 -8.75
N ASP A 23 23.52 -11.51 -9.38
CA ASP A 23 23.46 -11.61 -10.83
C ASP A 23 22.02 -11.36 -11.32
N PHE A 24 21.76 -10.13 -11.79
CA PHE A 24 20.52 -9.76 -12.47
C PHE A 24 20.60 -10.01 -13.99
N SER A 25 21.36 -11.02 -14.43
CA SER A 25 21.60 -11.38 -15.84
C SER A 25 20.34 -11.44 -16.70
N HIS A 26 19.16 -11.65 -16.10
CA HIS A 26 17.87 -11.63 -16.78
C HIS A 26 16.86 -10.66 -16.15
N LYS A 27 17.02 -9.36 -16.45
CA LYS A 27 16.08 -8.28 -16.02
C LYS A 27 14.61 -8.62 -16.23
N GLY A 28 14.25 -9.17 -17.39
CA GLY A 28 12.87 -9.53 -17.73
C GLY A 28 12.30 -10.62 -16.82
N ARG A 29 13.09 -11.65 -16.49
CA ARG A 29 12.68 -12.71 -15.56
C ARG A 29 12.43 -12.15 -14.17
N TYR A 30 13.31 -11.27 -13.69
CA TYR A 30 13.16 -10.65 -12.37
C TYR A 30 11.88 -9.80 -12.27
N ILE A 31 11.60 -8.98 -13.29
CA ILE A 31 10.37 -8.20 -13.36
C ILE A 31 9.15 -9.14 -13.38
N ALA A 32 9.18 -10.21 -14.19
CA ALA A 32 8.09 -11.18 -14.27
C ALA A 32 7.85 -11.90 -12.93
N GLU A 33 8.91 -12.23 -12.18
CA GLU A 33 8.80 -12.81 -10.83
C GLU A 33 8.11 -11.85 -9.85
N LEU A 34 8.44 -10.55 -9.87
CA LEU A 34 7.79 -9.54 -9.04
C LEU A 34 6.32 -9.32 -9.44
N LEU A 35 6.02 -9.27 -10.74
CA LEU A 35 4.64 -9.21 -11.23
C LEU A 35 3.84 -10.45 -10.82
N GLY A 36 4.45 -11.63 -10.87
CA GLY A 36 3.83 -12.87 -10.38
C GLY A 36 3.51 -12.81 -8.88
N LEU A 37 4.41 -12.23 -8.07
CA LEU A 37 4.13 -11.99 -6.66
C LEU A 37 3.00 -10.97 -6.45
N TRP A 38 2.94 -9.90 -7.25
CA TRP A 38 1.83 -8.94 -7.19
C TRP A 38 0.48 -9.61 -7.50
N ILE A 39 0.43 -10.48 -8.52
CA ILE A 39 -0.77 -11.28 -8.84
C ILE A 39 -1.13 -12.22 -7.68
N LEU A 40 -0.13 -12.85 -7.05
CA LEU A 40 -0.36 -13.70 -5.87
C LEU A 40 -0.98 -12.91 -4.71
N LEU A 41 -0.50 -11.70 -4.44
CA LEU A 41 -1.06 -10.82 -3.40
C LEU A 41 -2.53 -10.49 -3.69
N LEU A 42 -2.84 -10.16 -4.94
CA LEU A 42 -4.22 -9.93 -5.38
C LEU A 42 -5.09 -11.19 -5.18
N GLY A 43 -4.56 -12.36 -5.51
CA GLY A 43 -5.22 -13.65 -5.26
C GLY A 43 -5.46 -13.92 -3.78
N CYS A 44 -4.48 -13.68 -2.91
CA CYS A 44 -4.62 -13.80 -1.46
C CYS A 44 -5.70 -12.85 -0.92
N TRP A 45 -5.73 -11.61 -1.38
CA TRP A 45 -6.76 -10.64 -1.02
C TRP A 45 -8.15 -11.10 -1.49
N ALA A 46 -8.28 -11.55 -2.73
CA ALA A 46 -9.56 -12.02 -3.28
C ALA A 46 -10.10 -13.23 -2.51
N ILE A 47 -9.24 -14.22 -2.20
CA ILE A 47 -9.62 -15.39 -1.39
C ILE A 47 -10.05 -14.95 0.01
N TYR A 48 -9.30 -14.06 0.66
CA TYR A 48 -9.69 -13.50 1.95
C TYR A 48 -11.08 -12.86 1.85
N ARG A 49 -11.34 -12.04 0.83
CA ARG A 49 -12.63 -11.37 0.68
C ARG A 49 -13.76 -12.38 0.54
N LEU A 50 -13.63 -13.34 -0.37
CA LEU A 50 -14.64 -14.38 -0.60
C LEU A 50 -14.93 -15.22 0.65
N VAL A 51 -13.90 -15.56 1.44
CA VAL A 51 -14.07 -16.37 2.66
C VAL A 51 -14.63 -15.55 3.82
N SER A 52 -14.25 -14.28 3.93
CA SER A 52 -14.62 -13.42 5.05
C SER A 52 -15.99 -12.76 4.88
N LEU A 53 -16.50 -12.66 3.65
CA LEU A 53 -17.76 -12.01 3.29
C LEU A 53 -18.93 -12.30 4.26
N PRO A 54 -19.23 -13.57 4.64
CA PRO A 54 -20.35 -13.87 5.55
C PRO A 54 -20.18 -13.36 6.98
N TYR A 55 -18.96 -12.97 7.36
CA TYR A 55 -18.58 -12.63 8.74
C TYR A 55 -18.30 -11.14 8.95
N ILE A 56 -17.89 -10.43 7.90
CA ILE A 56 -17.43 -9.03 7.99
C ILE A 56 -18.33 -8.04 7.24
N GLU A 57 -19.46 -8.50 6.72
CA GLU A 57 -20.52 -7.63 6.21
C GLU A 57 -21.29 -6.90 7.32
N PRO A 58 -21.84 -5.70 7.04
CA PRO A 58 -21.73 -4.96 5.77
C PRO A 58 -20.34 -4.30 5.59
N ILE A 59 -19.99 -3.99 4.32
CA ILE A 59 -18.82 -3.16 4.00
C ILE A 59 -18.94 -1.85 4.77
N TRP A 60 -17.80 -1.31 5.23
CA TRP A 60 -17.74 -0.10 6.03
C TRP A 60 -18.34 -0.24 7.43
N SER A 61 -18.66 -1.44 7.91
CA SER A 61 -19.02 -1.63 9.32
C SER A 61 -17.80 -1.55 10.24
N MET A 62 -18.04 -1.30 11.52
CA MET A 62 -17.00 -1.40 12.56
C MET A 62 -16.25 -2.75 12.50
N LYS A 63 -16.98 -3.86 12.28
CA LYS A 63 -16.39 -5.20 12.16
C LYS A 63 -15.46 -5.29 10.96
N PHE A 64 -15.84 -4.69 9.83
CA PHE A 64 -14.99 -4.61 8.64
C PHE A 64 -13.66 -3.92 8.96
N TYR A 65 -13.68 -2.73 9.57
CA TYR A 65 -12.43 -2.02 9.90
C TYR A 65 -11.56 -2.78 10.91
N LEU A 66 -12.17 -3.35 11.96
CA LEU A 66 -11.43 -4.17 12.92
C LEU A 66 -10.78 -5.40 12.27
N ALA A 67 -11.47 -6.02 11.30
CA ALA A 67 -10.90 -7.10 10.51
C ALA A 67 -9.69 -6.62 9.69
N GLN A 68 -9.77 -5.43 9.07
CA GLN A 68 -8.66 -4.86 8.30
C GLN A 68 -7.40 -4.63 9.16
N VAL A 69 -7.54 -4.26 10.44
CA VAL A 69 -6.40 -4.10 11.36
C VAL A 69 -5.54 -5.36 11.42
N ILE A 70 -6.16 -6.54 11.39
CA ILE A 70 -5.49 -7.84 11.54
C ILE A 70 -5.14 -8.44 10.18
N PHE A 71 -6.11 -8.49 9.27
CA PHE A 71 -5.97 -9.25 8.04
C PHE A 71 -5.19 -8.51 6.97
N GLN A 72 -5.28 -7.17 6.87
CA GLN A 72 -4.55 -6.41 5.85
C GLN A 72 -3.03 -6.64 5.96
N PRO A 73 -2.38 -6.53 7.15
CA PRO A 73 -0.95 -6.85 7.28
C PRO A 73 -0.65 -8.32 6.96
N ILE A 74 -1.52 -9.25 7.37
CA ILE A 74 -1.29 -10.69 7.14
C ILE A 74 -1.31 -11.00 5.65
N ILE A 75 -2.36 -10.56 4.94
CA ILE A 75 -2.58 -10.85 3.53
C ILE A 75 -1.46 -10.29 2.67
N PHE A 76 -1.00 -9.08 2.97
CA PHE A 76 -0.04 -8.40 2.13
C PHE A 76 1.42 -8.66 2.53
N LEU A 77 1.74 -8.64 3.82
CA LEU A 77 3.13 -8.73 4.27
C LEU A 77 3.61 -10.18 4.32
N VAL A 78 2.78 -11.12 4.78
CA VAL A 78 3.23 -12.52 4.96
C VAL A 78 3.68 -13.14 3.63
N PRO A 79 2.94 -13.05 2.51
CA PRO A 79 3.41 -13.62 1.25
C PRO A 79 4.71 -12.98 0.75
N ILE A 80 4.91 -11.67 0.97
CA ILE A 80 6.17 -10.99 0.63
C ILE A 80 7.33 -11.55 1.45
N PHE A 81 7.17 -11.68 2.78
CA PHE A 81 8.21 -12.24 3.64
C PHE A 81 8.49 -13.71 3.34
N LEU A 82 7.46 -14.50 3.02
CA LEU A 82 7.62 -15.90 2.59
C LEU A 82 8.36 -15.99 1.26
N TYR A 83 7.95 -15.21 0.25
CA TYR A 83 8.67 -15.11 -1.02
C TYR A 83 10.14 -14.75 -0.80
N TRP A 84 10.39 -13.74 0.03
CA TRP A 84 11.73 -13.26 0.30
C TRP A 84 12.61 -14.31 0.99
N LYS A 85 12.08 -14.97 2.02
CA LYS A 85 12.80 -15.98 2.79
C LYS A 85 13.02 -17.26 1.99
N PHE A 86 12.01 -17.75 1.27
CA PHE A 86 12.04 -19.09 0.67
C PHE A 86 12.45 -19.08 -0.81
N VAL A 87 12.02 -18.07 -1.58
CA VAL A 87 12.36 -17.97 -3.01
C VAL A 87 13.68 -17.22 -3.20
N ARG A 88 13.83 -16.05 -2.55
CA ARG A 88 15.06 -15.24 -2.67
C ARG A 88 16.18 -15.69 -1.74
N LYS A 89 15.87 -16.44 -0.68
CA LYS A 89 16.82 -16.96 0.32
C LYS A 89 17.69 -15.86 0.93
N GLN A 90 17.12 -14.67 1.11
CA GLN A 90 17.84 -13.52 1.67
C GLN A 90 17.55 -13.37 3.17
N THR A 91 18.59 -13.04 3.93
CA THR A 91 18.54 -12.83 5.38
C THR A 91 18.18 -11.39 5.75
N ALA A 92 18.55 -10.44 4.89
CA ALA A 92 18.28 -9.03 5.09
C ALA A 92 16.82 -8.71 4.73
N THR A 93 16.13 -7.82 5.47
CA THR A 93 14.73 -7.42 5.16
C THR A 93 14.50 -6.93 3.72
N PRO A 94 13.37 -7.30 3.09
CA PRO A 94 13.07 -6.94 1.69
C PRO A 94 12.86 -5.44 1.41
N VAL A 95 12.80 -4.62 2.45
CA VAL A 95 12.11 -3.32 2.41
C VAL A 95 13.01 -2.21 2.91
N ARG A 96 13.06 -1.10 2.16
CA ARG A 96 13.76 0.14 2.55
C ARG A 96 12.75 1.26 2.77
N PHE A 97 12.57 1.68 4.02
CA PHE A 97 11.66 2.75 4.42
C PHE A 97 12.22 4.14 4.24
N PHE A 98 13.53 4.31 4.46
CA PHE A 98 14.17 5.62 4.46
C PHE A 98 15.35 5.61 3.50
N PRO A 99 15.47 6.62 2.62
CA PRO A 99 16.71 6.87 1.92
C PRO A 99 17.82 7.12 2.97
N GLU A 100 19.00 6.52 2.78
CA GLU A 100 20.13 6.61 3.73
C GLU A 100 20.54 8.07 4.05
N ASN A 101 20.19 9.02 3.18
CA ASN A 101 20.52 10.45 3.30
C ASN A 101 19.32 11.36 3.60
N SER A 102 18.16 10.82 3.97
CA SER A 102 16.98 11.63 4.30
C SER A 102 16.94 11.97 5.79
N SER A 103 16.90 13.26 6.12
CA SER A 103 16.48 13.74 7.43
C SER A 103 15.06 13.24 7.71
N LYS A 104 14.92 12.27 8.62
CA LYS A 104 13.65 11.61 8.95
C LYS A 104 12.55 12.62 9.32
N SER A 105 12.90 13.77 9.90
CA SER A 105 11.94 14.83 10.26
C SER A 105 11.45 15.62 9.05
N SER A 106 12.30 15.86 8.04
CA SER A 106 11.94 16.61 6.83
C SER A 106 10.94 15.82 5.97
N PHE A 107 11.16 14.51 5.81
CA PHE A 107 10.26 13.66 5.02
C PHE A 107 8.84 13.63 5.61
N VAL A 108 8.71 13.40 6.92
CA VAL A 108 7.39 13.34 7.59
C VAL A 108 6.65 14.67 7.46
N PHE A 109 7.35 15.79 7.64
CA PHE A 109 6.76 17.12 7.46
C PHE A 109 6.23 17.33 6.04
N TRP A 110 7.03 17.02 5.01
CA TRP A 110 6.62 17.17 3.62
C TRP A 110 5.48 16.22 3.22
N ALA A 111 5.48 14.98 3.74
CA ALA A 111 4.40 14.04 3.52
C ALA A 111 3.08 14.54 4.14
N LEU A 112 3.12 15.12 5.34
CA LEU A 112 1.95 15.74 5.97
C LEU A 112 1.45 16.95 5.19
N VAL A 113 2.35 17.84 4.76
CA VAL A 113 1.98 19.01 3.94
C VAL A 113 1.33 18.57 2.63
N LEU A 114 1.92 17.60 1.94
CA LEU A 114 1.35 17.06 0.69
C LEU A 114 -0.01 16.40 0.94
N GLY A 115 -0.16 15.62 2.02
CA GLY A 115 -1.42 15.00 2.40
C GLY A 115 -2.53 16.04 2.65
N ILE A 116 -2.22 17.12 3.37
CA ILE A 116 -3.16 18.22 3.60
C ILE A 116 -3.54 18.91 2.29
N ILE A 117 -2.56 19.16 1.40
CA ILE A 117 -2.83 19.76 0.08
C ILE A 117 -3.76 18.86 -0.73
N LEU A 118 -3.51 17.55 -0.77
CA LEU A 118 -4.35 16.61 -1.51
C LEU A 118 -5.78 16.54 -0.95
N ILE A 119 -5.93 16.58 0.38
CA ILE A 119 -7.24 16.66 1.03
C ILE A 119 -7.97 17.93 0.60
N ILE A 120 -7.30 19.09 0.61
CA ILE A 120 -7.89 20.37 0.18
C ILE A 120 -8.29 20.31 -1.30
N VAL A 121 -7.43 19.76 -2.16
CA VAL A 121 -7.71 19.61 -3.59
C VAL A 121 -8.93 18.71 -3.82
N GLU A 122 -9.02 17.58 -3.12
CA GLU A 122 -10.18 16.69 -3.20
C GLU A 122 -11.47 17.40 -2.79
N TYR A 123 -11.44 18.18 -1.70
CA TYR A 123 -12.59 18.99 -1.29
C TYR A 123 -13.00 20.02 -2.34
N ILE A 124 -12.04 20.69 -2.98
CA ILE A 124 -12.31 21.64 -4.07
C ILE A 124 -12.91 20.91 -5.27
N LEU A 125 -12.39 19.75 -5.66
CA LEU A 125 -12.90 18.96 -6.78
C LEU A 125 -14.32 18.44 -6.49
N HIS A 126 -14.58 17.96 -5.27
CA HIS A 126 -15.90 17.53 -4.83
C HIS A 126 -16.90 18.69 -4.86
N PHE A 127 -16.47 19.89 -4.42
CA PHE A 127 -17.26 21.12 -4.51
C PHE A 127 -17.60 21.47 -5.96
N ILE A 128 -16.60 21.50 -6.85
CA ILE A 128 -16.79 21.80 -8.27
C ILE A 128 -17.76 20.80 -8.91
N ARG A 129 -17.60 19.50 -8.62
CA ARG A 129 -18.48 18.43 -9.13
C ARG A 129 -19.92 18.65 -8.69
N SER A 130 -20.14 18.85 -7.39
CA SER A 130 -21.48 19.03 -6.81
C SER A 130 -22.16 20.29 -7.33
N TYR A 131 -21.41 21.40 -7.43
CA TYR A 131 -21.90 22.66 -8.00
C TYR A 131 -22.24 22.55 -9.49
N ALA A 132 -21.46 21.80 -10.27
CA ALA A 132 -21.73 21.56 -11.69
C ALA A 132 -22.99 20.70 -11.90
N ILE A 133 -23.18 19.64 -11.11
CA ILE A 133 -24.38 18.80 -11.14
C ILE A 133 -25.62 19.64 -10.82
N PHE A 134 -25.59 20.40 -9.72
CA PHE A 134 -26.69 21.29 -9.31
C PHE A 134 -27.08 22.30 -10.41
N ASN A 135 -26.11 23.01 -10.99
CA ASN A 135 -26.42 24.03 -12.01
C ASN A 135 -26.81 23.46 -13.37
N SER A 136 -26.39 22.24 -13.70
CA SER A 136 -26.74 21.60 -14.96
C SER A 136 -28.10 20.90 -14.92
N GLY A 137 -28.65 20.65 -13.72
CA GLY A 137 -29.85 19.82 -13.54
C GLY A 137 -29.65 18.39 -14.02
N LEU A 138 -28.40 17.95 -14.23
CA LEU A 138 -28.09 16.56 -14.55
C LEU A 138 -28.58 15.68 -13.40
N PHE A 139 -29.21 14.55 -13.74
CA PHE A 139 -29.79 13.58 -12.78
C PHE A 139 -31.04 14.04 -12.03
N GLY A 140 -31.63 15.19 -12.36
CA GLY A 140 -32.86 15.67 -11.73
C GLY A 140 -32.67 16.08 -10.27
N ASP A 141 -31.41 16.21 -9.84
CA ASP A 141 -31.06 16.56 -8.48
C ASP A 141 -31.04 18.08 -8.32
N THR A 142 -31.97 18.60 -7.51
CA THR A 142 -32.14 20.03 -7.26
C THR A 142 -31.63 20.44 -5.88
N ASN A 143 -31.01 19.52 -5.15
CA ASN A 143 -30.45 19.79 -3.84
C ASN A 143 -28.93 19.86 -3.94
N LEU A 144 -28.36 20.87 -3.30
CA LEU A 144 -26.91 20.99 -3.20
C LEU A 144 -26.46 20.22 -1.96
N GLU A 145 -26.40 18.90 -2.09
CA GLU A 145 -26.03 18.01 -0.99
C GLU A 145 -24.51 18.00 -0.84
N PHE A 146 -24.02 18.78 0.13
CA PHE A 146 -22.68 18.60 0.69
C PHE A 146 -22.73 17.48 1.74
N GLU A 147 -22.94 16.25 1.28
CA GLU A 147 -22.69 15.11 2.14
C GLU A 147 -21.19 14.95 2.33
N PHE A 148 -20.73 15.38 3.50
CA PHE A 148 -19.49 14.88 4.05
C PHE A 148 -19.73 13.41 4.41
N GLY A 149 -19.49 12.48 3.48
CA GLY A 149 -19.74 11.05 3.70
C GLY A 149 -19.05 10.43 4.92
N PHE A 150 -18.16 11.17 5.58
CA PHE A 150 -17.58 10.80 6.87
C PHE A 150 -18.41 11.22 8.11
N LEU A 151 -19.28 12.21 7.99
CA LEU A 151 -20.26 12.59 9.02
C LEU A 151 -21.47 11.65 9.02
N ASP A 152 -21.67 10.89 7.93
CA ASP A 152 -22.76 9.94 7.74
C ASP A 152 -22.49 8.57 8.39
N THR A 153 -21.58 8.54 9.35
CA THR A 153 -21.26 7.34 10.12
C THR A 153 -22.24 7.17 11.28
N GLU A 154 -22.65 5.93 11.54
CA GLU A 154 -23.60 5.60 12.62
C GLU A 154 -23.20 6.12 14.02
N SER A 155 -21.91 6.44 14.23
CA SER A 155 -21.40 7.07 15.45
C SER A 155 -20.01 7.67 15.29
N TRP A 156 -19.67 8.65 16.14
CA TRP A 156 -18.32 9.25 16.20
C TRP A 156 -17.20 8.22 16.45
N SER A 157 -17.49 7.18 17.25
CA SER A 157 -16.54 6.09 17.50
C SER A 157 -16.28 5.27 16.24
N HIS A 158 -17.30 5.03 15.42
CA HIS A 158 -17.16 4.38 14.13
C HIS A 158 -16.28 5.20 13.17
N TYR A 159 -16.54 6.50 13.05
CA TYR A 159 -15.69 7.39 12.27
C TYR A 159 -14.22 7.34 12.70
N LEU A 160 -13.96 7.41 14.00
CA LEU A 160 -12.60 7.38 14.52
C LEU A 160 -11.89 6.05 14.19
N VAL A 161 -12.58 4.92 14.35
CA VAL A 161 -11.99 3.60 14.02
C VAL A 161 -11.73 3.47 12.52
N MET A 162 -12.66 3.89 11.66
CA MET A 162 -12.45 3.95 10.22
C MET A 162 -11.20 4.77 9.89
N ALA A 163 -11.14 6.01 10.37
CA ALA A 163 -10.08 6.96 10.03
C ALA A 163 -8.72 6.44 10.48
N LEU A 164 -8.62 5.95 11.72
CA LEU A 164 -7.38 5.39 12.25
C LEU A 164 -6.98 4.10 11.55
N THR A 165 -7.92 3.23 11.20
CA THR A 165 -7.61 1.99 10.47
C THR A 165 -7.06 2.29 9.09
N ASN A 166 -7.71 3.17 8.33
CA ASN A 166 -7.26 3.55 7.01
C ASN A 166 -5.90 4.26 7.05
N LEU A 167 -5.72 5.20 7.98
CA LEU A 167 -4.48 5.97 8.10
C LEU A 167 -3.30 5.16 8.65
N LEU A 168 -3.52 4.40 9.72
CA LEU A 168 -2.42 3.74 10.46
C LEU A 168 -2.18 2.30 10.01
N ILE A 169 -3.16 1.64 9.42
CA ILE A 169 -3.00 0.25 8.98
C ILE A 169 -2.92 0.20 7.46
N VAL A 170 -3.99 0.60 6.78
CA VAL A 170 -4.10 0.43 5.31
C VAL A 170 -2.98 1.20 4.61
N ALA A 171 -2.86 2.50 4.88
CA ALA A 171 -1.84 3.34 4.25
C ALA A 171 -0.41 2.87 4.57
N ILE A 172 -0.14 2.43 5.82
CA ILE A 172 1.19 1.93 6.19
C ILE A 172 1.52 0.63 5.46
N VAL A 173 0.57 -0.31 5.39
CA VAL A 173 0.77 -1.58 4.68
C VAL A 173 0.96 -1.34 3.19
N GLU A 174 0.15 -0.48 2.58
CA GLU A 174 0.29 -0.13 1.17
C GLU A 174 1.64 0.52 0.86
N GLU A 175 2.07 1.47 1.67
CA GLU A 175 3.39 2.09 1.54
C GLU A 175 4.52 1.08 1.73
N PHE A 176 4.40 0.18 2.71
CA PHE A 176 5.33 -0.93 2.92
C PHE A 176 5.47 -1.78 1.65
N VAL A 177 4.36 -2.15 1.04
CA VAL A 177 4.32 -3.05 -0.12
C VAL A 177 4.81 -2.34 -1.39
N PHE A 178 4.26 -1.17 -1.72
CA PHE A 178 4.47 -0.55 -3.02
C PHE A 178 5.73 0.30 -3.08
N ARG A 179 5.96 1.19 -2.10
CA ARG A 179 7.19 1.99 -2.05
C ARG A 179 8.32 1.23 -1.38
N GLY A 180 8.02 0.58 -0.27
CA GLY A 180 9.00 -0.14 0.52
C GLY A 180 9.53 -1.39 -0.18
N PHE A 181 8.67 -2.20 -0.81
CA PHE A 181 9.10 -3.42 -1.48
C PHE A 181 9.18 -3.27 -2.99
N PHE A 182 8.05 -3.14 -3.71
CA PHE A 182 8.03 -3.22 -5.17
C PHE A 182 8.91 -2.17 -5.85
N GLN A 183 8.78 -0.89 -5.50
CA GLN A 183 9.63 0.16 -6.07
C GLN A 183 11.11 -0.13 -5.84
N ASN A 184 11.51 -0.42 -4.59
CA ASN A 184 12.90 -0.72 -4.26
C ASN A 184 13.41 -1.97 -4.99
N GLN A 185 12.58 -2.99 -5.18
CA GLN A 185 12.98 -4.16 -5.95
C GLN A 185 13.12 -3.82 -7.44
N PHE A 186 12.21 -3.03 -8.03
CA PHE A 186 12.33 -2.59 -9.42
C PHE A 186 13.55 -1.70 -9.66
N GLU A 187 13.91 -0.82 -8.71
CA GLU A 187 15.12 0.03 -8.77
C GLU A 187 16.42 -0.76 -8.96
N LYS A 188 16.44 -2.06 -8.64
CA LYS A 188 17.59 -2.94 -8.89
C LYS A 188 17.81 -3.27 -10.37
N VAL A 189 16.77 -3.18 -11.19
CA VAL A 189 16.80 -3.59 -12.61
C VAL A 189 16.35 -2.49 -13.58
N LEU A 190 15.66 -1.47 -13.07
CA LEU A 190 15.11 -0.34 -13.82
C LEU A 190 15.61 1.00 -13.23
N PRO A 191 15.73 2.05 -14.06
CA PRO A 191 15.94 3.42 -13.59
C PRO A 191 14.88 3.86 -12.58
N LYS A 192 15.28 4.67 -11.61
CA LYS A 192 14.43 5.12 -10.49
C LYS A 192 13.04 5.62 -10.90
N TRP A 193 12.95 6.42 -11.96
CA TRP A 193 11.67 6.96 -12.43
C TRP A 193 10.75 5.88 -13.02
N GLN A 194 11.31 4.86 -13.69
CA GLN A 194 10.55 3.72 -14.23
C GLN A 194 10.04 2.83 -13.10
N SER A 195 10.87 2.58 -12.09
CA SER A 195 10.48 1.85 -10.89
C SER A 195 9.35 2.55 -10.12
N LEU A 196 9.47 3.88 -9.98
CA LEU A 196 8.42 4.72 -9.38
C LEU A 196 7.12 4.62 -10.18
N ALA A 197 7.19 4.78 -11.51
CA ALA A 197 6.02 4.72 -12.38
C ALA A 197 5.36 3.34 -12.32
N LEU A 198 6.13 2.26 -12.45
CA LEU A 198 5.62 0.89 -12.42
C LEU A 198 4.98 0.54 -11.07
N ALA A 199 5.63 0.86 -9.95
CA ALA A 199 5.05 0.64 -8.63
C ALA A 199 3.74 1.42 -8.43
N SER A 200 3.66 2.65 -8.96
CA SER A 200 2.44 3.48 -8.88
C SER A 200 1.32 2.93 -9.75
N ILE A 201 1.63 2.39 -10.94
CA ILE A 201 0.67 1.69 -11.79
C ILE A 201 0.13 0.44 -11.07
N LEU A 202 1.01 -0.39 -10.51
CA LEU A 202 0.59 -1.60 -9.77
C LEU A 202 -0.25 -1.26 -8.53
N PHE A 203 0.06 -0.15 -7.86
CA PHE A 203 -0.76 0.38 -6.78
C PHE A 203 -2.15 0.78 -7.28
N GLY A 204 -2.26 1.53 -8.38
CA GLY A 204 -3.57 1.87 -8.95
C GLY A 204 -4.35 0.63 -9.42
N LEU A 205 -3.68 -0.32 -10.08
CA LEU A 205 -4.30 -1.52 -10.60
C LEU A 205 -4.83 -2.47 -9.52
N ILE A 206 -4.24 -2.48 -8.32
CA ILE A 206 -4.74 -3.36 -7.25
C ILE A 206 -6.14 -2.95 -6.79
N HIS A 207 -6.48 -1.67 -6.95
CA HIS A 207 -7.79 -1.13 -6.58
C HIS A 207 -8.88 -1.47 -7.60
N LEU A 208 -8.55 -1.83 -8.85
CA LEU A 208 -9.57 -2.12 -9.86
C LEU A 208 -10.38 -3.38 -9.53
N PRO A 209 -9.77 -4.56 -9.28
CA PRO A 209 -10.53 -5.73 -8.86
C PRO A 209 -11.24 -5.49 -7.52
N ILE A 210 -10.60 -4.75 -6.60
CA ILE A 210 -11.23 -4.40 -5.32
C ILE A 210 -12.51 -3.61 -5.55
N ALA A 211 -12.46 -2.58 -6.39
CA ALA A 211 -13.62 -1.78 -6.73
C ALA A 211 -14.70 -2.63 -7.43
N ILE A 212 -14.33 -3.48 -8.39
CA ILE A 212 -15.29 -4.36 -9.07
C ILE A 212 -15.95 -5.32 -8.07
N PHE A 213 -15.18 -6.00 -7.22
CA PHE A 213 -15.72 -6.92 -6.22
C PHE A 213 -16.58 -6.21 -5.17
N VAL A 214 -16.12 -5.07 -4.64
CA VAL A 214 -16.83 -4.34 -3.59
C VAL A 214 -18.06 -3.61 -4.11
N TYR A 215 -18.00 -3.00 -5.30
CA TYR A 215 -19.14 -2.23 -5.83
C TYR A 215 -20.12 -3.07 -6.63
N GLU A 216 -19.68 -4.07 -7.39
CA GLU A 216 -20.59 -4.86 -8.25
C GLU A 216 -21.15 -6.11 -7.55
N PHE A 217 -20.38 -6.78 -6.69
CA PHE A 217 -20.87 -8.02 -6.03
C PHE A 217 -21.47 -7.77 -4.65
N GLU A 218 -21.07 -6.71 -3.97
CA GLU A 218 -21.46 -6.44 -2.57
C GLU A 218 -22.30 -5.14 -2.43
N GLY A 219 -22.34 -4.31 -3.47
CA GLY A 219 -22.99 -2.99 -3.46
C GLY A 219 -24.48 -2.97 -3.83
N TYR A 220 -25.02 -4.03 -4.44
CA TYR A 220 -26.46 -4.16 -4.76
C TYR A 220 -26.87 -5.63 -4.82
N GLY A 221 -27.30 -6.15 -3.67
CA GLY A 221 -27.99 -7.44 -3.51
C GLY A 221 -28.95 -7.36 -2.35
#